data_AF-A0A4P5XIV2-F1
#
_entry.id   AF-A0A4P5XIV2-F1
#
_cell.length_a   1.000
_cell.length_b   1.000
_cell.length_c   1.000
_cell.angle_alpha   90.00
_cell.angle_beta   90.00
_cell.angle_gamma   90.00
#
_symmetry.space_group_name_H-M   'P 1'
#
loop_
_entity.id
_entity.type
_entity.pdbx_description
1 polymer ?
#
loop_
_entity_poly.entity_id
_entity_poly.type
_entity_poly.pdbx_seq_one_letter_code
_entity_poly.pdbx_strand_id
1 'polypeptide(L)'
;MIGLCVLFVYLLSIETAIDEPIERSTVYKLMMLLTGGAGLFVALTLYHQARSQEEDSEKALELSTINIIKDLWITPNFRLAEEYEKLGSMPAEMYPDLAISSSQDMHQVAFAISVFQIFEDYKTIYTHDKTGLNVWLGNFLNWAQSDTLQKLWPRLRINYQPSTIQMTEALFAAANQIKALRVKQGQVSYDDYQIVISKLAILFKDEVSKKNRAAI
;
A
#
# COMPACT_ATOMS: atom_id res chain seq x y z
N MET A 1 3.18 -29.59 -32.74
CA MET A 1 2.43 -28.89 -33.82
C MET A 1 2.45 -29.66 -35.14
N ILE A 2 3.61 -29.98 -35.73
CA ILE A 2 3.70 -30.69 -37.03
C ILE A 2 2.94 -32.04 -37.04
N GLY A 3 3.06 -32.85 -35.99
CA GLY A 3 2.35 -34.13 -35.91
C GLY A 3 0.81 -34.02 -35.86
N LEU A 4 0.28 -32.94 -35.26
CA LEU A 4 -1.16 -32.65 -35.25
C LEU A 4 -1.64 -32.19 -36.64
N CYS A 5 -0.82 -31.43 -37.38
CA CYS A 5 -1.12 -31.04 -38.76
C CYS A 5 -1.16 -32.25 -39.70
N VAL A 6 -0.26 -33.23 -39.54
CA VAL A 6 -0.25 -34.46 -40.34
C VAL A 6 -1.48 -35.33 -40.02
N LEU A 7 -1.83 -35.48 -38.73
CA LEU A 7 -3.05 -36.18 -38.31
C LEU A 7 -4.32 -35.50 -38.87
N PHE A 8 -4.34 -34.18 -38.91
CA PHE A 8 -5.44 -33.38 -39.44
C PHE A 8 -5.63 -33.58 -40.96
N VAL A 9 -4.55 -33.53 -41.73
CA VAL A 9 -4.58 -33.80 -43.18
C VAL A 9 -5.03 -35.24 -43.45
N TYR A 10 -4.53 -36.19 -42.66
CA TYR A 10 -4.93 -37.60 -42.76
C TYR A 10 -6.43 -37.80 -42.49
N LEU A 11 -6.97 -37.18 -41.43
CA LEU A 11 -8.39 -37.30 -41.08
C LEU A 11 -9.33 -36.61 -42.08
N LEU A 12 -8.90 -35.50 -42.70
CA LEU A 12 -9.62 -34.86 -43.81
C LEU A 12 -9.60 -35.69 -45.10
N SER A 13 -8.62 -36.58 -45.25
CA SER A 13 -8.46 -37.44 -46.42
C SER A 13 -9.27 -38.74 -46.34
N ILE A 14 -9.91 -39.02 -45.19
CA ILE A 14 -10.79 -40.19 -45.03
C ILE A 14 -12.16 -39.83 -45.60
N GLU A 15 -12.47 -40.36 -46.79
CA GLU A 15 -13.82 -40.30 -47.38
C GLU A 15 -14.83 -40.91 -46.40
N THR A 16 -15.76 -40.10 -45.91
CA THR A 16 -16.96 -40.60 -45.25
C THR A 16 -17.97 -40.99 -46.32
N ALA A 17 -18.53 -42.19 -46.22
CA ALA A 17 -19.58 -42.66 -47.14
C ALA A 17 -20.67 -41.59 -47.30
N ILE A 18 -21.05 -41.34 -48.56
CA ILE A 18 -21.79 -40.15 -49.02
C ILE A 18 -23.21 -40.03 -48.40
N ASP A 19 -23.72 -41.10 -47.76
CA ASP A 19 -25.12 -41.20 -47.32
C ASP A 19 -25.35 -41.10 -45.80
N GLU A 20 -24.33 -40.86 -44.97
CA GLU A 20 -24.54 -40.64 -43.52
C GLU A 20 -24.73 -39.15 -43.17
N PRO A 21 -25.70 -38.80 -42.31
CA PRO A 21 -25.85 -37.42 -41.85
C PRO A 21 -24.55 -36.94 -41.18
N ILE A 22 -24.07 -35.76 -41.57
CA ILE A 22 -22.76 -35.17 -41.17
C ILE A 22 -22.55 -35.18 -39.66
N GLU A 23 -23.62 -35.05 -38.87
CA GLU A 23 -23.60 -35.10 -37.41
C GLU A 23 -23.16 -36.46 -36.82
N ARG A 24 -23.24 -37.56 -37.59
CA ARG A 24 -22.75 -38.89 -37.20
C ARG A 24 -21.28 -39.12 -37.56
N SER A 25 -20.70 -38.30 -38.42
CA SER A 25 -19.30 -38.40 -38.82
C SER A 25 -18.37 -38.15 -37.63
N THR A 26 -17.55 -39.14 -37.30
CA THR A 26 -16.50 -39.05 -36.27
C THR A 26 -15.49 -37.94 -36.61
N VAL A 27 -15.22 -37.72 -37.91
CA VAL A 27 -14.33 -36.64 -38.38
C VAL A 27 -14.95 -35.28 -38.06
N TYR A 28 -16.24 -35.09 -38.33
CA TYR A 28 -16.94 -33.85 -38.02
C TYR A 28 -16.97 -33.55 -36.51
N LYS A 29 -17.27 -34.56 -35.67
CA LYS A 29 -17.23 -34.42 -34.21
C LYS A 29 -15.84 -34.05 -33.70
N LEU A 30 -14.79 -34.64 -34.26
CA LEU A 30 -13.41 -34.33 -33.90
C LEU A 30 -13.02 -32.92 -34.36
N MET A 31 -13.43 -32.49 -35.55
CA MET A 31 -13.19 -31.12 -36.03
C MET A 31 -13.92 -30.09 -35.16
N MET A 32 -15.16 -30.34 -34.75
CA MET A 32 -15.86 -29.47 -33.82
C MET A 32 -15.17 -29.41 -32.45
N LEU A 33 -14.70 -30.55 -31.92
CA LEU A 33 -13.95 -30.60 -30.67
C LEU A 33 -12.61 -29.85 -30.76
N LEU A 34 -11.87 -30.01 -31.87
CA LEU A 34 -10.60 -29.31 -32.09
C LEU A 34 -10.81 -27.80 -32.29
N THR A 35 -11.82 -27.40 -33.04
CA THR A 35 -12.14 -25.98 -33.27
C THR A 35 -12.66 -25.32 -32.00
N GLY A 36 -13.55 -25.99 -31.27
CA GLY A 36 -14.03 -25.54 -29.96
C GLY A 36 -12.91 -25.48 -28.91
N GLY A 37 -12.02 -26.48 -28.90
CA GLY A 37 -10.85 -26.52 -28.02
C GLY A 37 -9.83 -25.43 -28.33
N ALA A 38 -9.56 -25.16 -29.61
CA ALA A 38 -8.70 -24.06 -30.03
C ALA A 38 -9.31 -22.70 -29.67
N GLY A 39 -10.62 -22.52 -29.86
CA GLY A 39 -11.35 -21.32 -29.45
C GLY A 39 -11.28 -21.09 -27.94
N LEU A 40 -11.48 -22.14 -27.14
CA LEU A 40 -11.35 -22.08 -25.68
C LEU A 40 -9.92 -21.75 -25.24
N PHE A 41 -8.91 -22.34 -25.89
CA PHE A 41 -7.51 -22.05 -25.61
C PHE A 41 -7.18 -20.57 -25.87
N VAL A 42 -7.60 -20.03 -27.02
CA VAL A 42 -7.41 -18.60 -27.36
C VAL A 42 -8.11 -17.72 -26.32
N ALA A 43 -9.37 -18.02 -25.97
CA ALA A 43 -10.11 -17.26 -24.96
C ALA A 43 -9.40 -17.27 -23.60
N LEU A 44 -8.87 -18.41 -23.15
CA LEU A 44 -8.10 -18.52 -21.91
C LEU A 44 -6.79 -17.74 -21.97
N THR A 45 -6.08 -17.76 -23.10
CA THR A 45 -4.85 -16.97 -23.27
C THR A 45 -5.12 -15.47 -23.26
N LEU A 46 -6.18 -15.01 -23.93
CA LEU A 46 -6.59 -13.59 -23.90
C LEU A 46 -7.03 -13.17 -22.50
N TYR A 47 -7.76 -14.04 -21.79
CA TYR A 47 -8.15 -13.79 -20.41
C TYR A 47 -6.92 -13.67 -19.49
N HIS A 48 -5.97 -14.61 -19.59
CA HIS A 48 -4.72 -14.54 -18.83
C HIS A 48 -3.89 -13.31 -19.17
N GLN A 49 -3.80 -12.94 -20.45
CA GLN A 49 -3.08 -11.76 -20.89
C GLN A 49 -3.73 -10.47 -20.37
N ALA A 50 -5.06 -10.35 -20.49
CA ALA A 50 -5.80 -9.21 -19.96
C ALA A 50 -5.61 -9.06 -18.44
N ARG A 51 -5.69 -10.18 -17.71
CA ARG A 51 -5.47 -10.21 -16.27
C ARG A 51 -4.03 -9.86 -15.86
N SER A 52 -3.04 -10.36 -16.61
CA SER A 52 -1.63 -10.00 -16.38
C SER A 52 -1.40 -8.51 -16.62
N GLN A 53 -2.02 -7.93 -17.66
CA GLN A 53 -1.89 -6.51 -17.97
C GLN A 53 -2.55 -5.62 -16.90
N GLU A 54 -3.69 -6.05 -16.36
CA GLU A 54 -4.36 -5.39 -15.24
C GLU A 54 -3.44 -5.36 -14.01
N GLU A 55 -2.91 -6.52 -13.61
CA GLU A 55 -1.97 -6.63 -12.46
C GLU A 55 -0.69 -5.79 -12.64
N ASP A 56 -0.15 -5.72 -13.86
CA ASP A 56 1.04 -4.89 -14.14
C ASP A 56 0.71 -3.40 -14.09
N SER A 57 -0.49 -3.00 -14.52
CA SER A 57 -0.94 -1.61 -14.45
C SER A 57 -1.17 -1.15 -13.01
N GLU A 58 -1.73 -2.02 -12.15
CA GLU A 58 -1.91 -1.75 -10.72
C GLU A 58 -0.56 -1.54 -10.03
N LYS A 59 0.42 -2.44 -10.26
CA LYS A 59 1.79 -2.30 -9.71
C LYS A 59 2.47 -1.02 -10.19
N ALA A 60 2.28 -0.62 -11.45
CA ALA A 60 2.84 0.62 -11.97
C ALA A 60 2.24 1.86 -11.28
N LEU A 61 0.94 1.84 -11.00
CA LEU A 61 0.25 2.91 -10.26
C LEU A 61 0.73 2.98 -8.80
N GLU A 62 0.91 1.84 -8.15
CA GLU A 62 1.47 1.74 -6.79
C GLU A 62 2.88 2.34 -6.73
N LEU A 63 3.77 1.93 -7.64
CA LEU A 63 5.14 2.43 -7.72
C LEU A 63 5.18 3.93 -8.00
N SER A 64 4.28 4.42 -8.88
CA SER A 64 4.11 5.84 -9.16
C SER A 64 3.74 6.62 -7.90
N THR A 65 2.78 6.11 -7.13
CA THR A 65 2.32 6.74 -5.87
C THR A 65 3.45 6.86 -4.85
N ILE A 66 4.26 5.78 -4.69
CA ILE A 66 5.41 5.79 -3.78
C ILE A 66 6.45 6.83 -4.22
N ASN A 67 6.76 6.89 -5.52
CA ASN A 67 7.72 7.87 -6.04
C ASN A 67 7.21 9.30 -5.88
N ILE A 68 5.91 9.55 -6.13
CA ILE A 68 5.27 10.85 -5.92
C ILE A 68 5.40 11.30 -4.47
N ILE A 69 5.10 10.43 -3.51
CA ILE A 69 5.25 10.73 -2.07
C ILE A 69 6.70 11.11 -1.73
N LYS A 70 7.66 10.31 -2.20
CA LYS A 70 9.09 10.56 -1.95
C LYS A 70 9.55 11.90 -2.53
N ASP A 71 9.21 12.17 -3.78
CA ASP A 71 9.77 13.28 -4.54
C ASP A 71 9.05 14.60 -4.25
N LEU A 72 7.73 14.58 -4.04
CA LEU A 72 6.93 15.80 -3.84
C LEU A 72 6.71 16.18 -2.38
N TRP A 73 6.83 15.24 -1.43
CA TRP A 73 6.56 15.51 -0.02
C TRP A 73 7.80 15.35 0.86
N ILE A 74 8.45 14.20 0.83
CA ILE A 74 9.57 13.91 1.75
C ILE A 74 10.81 14.75 1.39
N THR A 75 11.17 14.79 0.11
CA THR A 75 12.39 15.47 -0.35
C THR A 75 12.37 16.99 -0.10
N PRO A 76 11.27 17.72 -0.38
CA PRO A 76 11.19 19.15 -0.06
C PRO A 76 11.34 19.43 1.43
N ASN A 77 10.74 18.62 2.32
CA ASN A 77 10.86 18.80 3.77
C ASN A 77 12.30 18.63 4.27
N PHE A 78 13.03 17.65 3.73
CA PHE A 78 14.45 17.50 4.05
C PHE A 78 15.30 18.67 3.56
N ARG A 79 15.04 19.17 2.34
CA ARG A 79 15.73 20.35 1.82
C ARG A 79 15.42 21.62 2.60
N LEU A 80 14.17 21.80 3.02
CA LEU A 80 13.75 22.91 3.89
C LEU A 80 14.51 22.90 5.22
N ALA A 81 14.79 21.72 5.78
CA ALA A 81 15.59 21.58 7.00
C ALA A 81 17.07 21.91 6.74
N GLU A 82 17.67 21.30 5.72
CA GLU A 82 19.11 21.42 5.41
C GLU A 82 19.50 22.84 4.99
N GLU A 83 18.63 23.51 4.23
CA GLU A 83 18.90 24.85 3.69
C GLU A 83 18.25 25.98 4.50
N TYR A 84 17.69 25.70 5.68
CA TYR A 84 16.93 26.67 6.48
C TYR A 84 17.58 28.05 6.58
N GLU A 85 18.87 28.10 6.91
CA GLU A 85 19.62 29.35 7.08
C GLU A 85 19.73 30.18 5.79
N LYS A 86 19.65 29.52 4.63
CA LYS A 86 19.68 30.15 3.29
C LYS A 86 18.30 30.60 2.83
N LEU A 87 17.24 30.07 3.42
CA LEU A 87 15.85 30.32 3.01
C LEU A 87 15.23 31.56 3.68
N GLY A 88 15.95 32.20 4.61
CA GLY A 88 15.49 33.42 5.28
C GLY A 88 14.20 33.21 6.06
N SER A 89 13.20 34.06 5.84
CA SER A 89 11.90 34.00 6.53
C SER A 89 10.91 33.00 5.92
N MET A 90 11.13 32.52 4.70
CA MET A 90 10.17 31.70 3.95
C MET A 90 9.65 30.49 4.76
N PRO A 91 10.47 29.73 5.50
CA PRO A 91 9.95 28.58 6.22
C PRO A 91 9.07 28.96 7.43
N ALA A 92 9.34 30.12 8.06
CA ALA A 92 8.47 30.66 9.10
C ALA A 92 7.15 31.19 8.52
N GLU A 93 7.16 31.70 7.29
CA GLU A 93 5.96 32.12 6.56
C GLU A 93 5.09 30.94 6.11
N MET A 94 5.70 29.81 5.74
CA MET A 94 4.98 28.58 5.40
C MET A 94 4.27 27.97 6.61
N TYR A 95 4.79 28.22 7.82
CA TYR A 95 4.28 27.67 9.06
C TYR A 95 4.20 28.72 10.19
N PRO A 96 3.33 29.74 10.05
CA PRO A 96 3.31 30.89 10.94
C PRO A 96 2.99 30.52 12.39
N ASP A 97 2.16 29.49 12.58
CA ASP A 97 1.76 29.00 13.91
C ASP A 97 2.83 28.15 14.62
N LEU A 98 3.90 27.78 13.90
CA LEU A 98 5.01 26.99 14.43
C LEU A 98 6.12 27.83 15.07
N ALA A 99 5.95 29.16 15.18
CA ALA A 99 6.82 30.10 15.91
C ALA A 99 8.30 29.66 15.94
N ILE A 100 8.85 29.39 14.75
CA ILE A 100 10.16 28.75 14.58
C ILE A 100 11.22 29.76 14.98
N SER A 101 11.96 29.43 16.04
CA SER A 101 12.83 30.38 16.74
C SER A 101 14.32 30.22 16.41
N SER A 102 14.71 29.10 15.80
CA SER A 102 16.10 28.79 15.46
C SER A 102 16.21 27.74 14.37
N SER A 103 17.42 27.59 13.82
CA SER A 103 17.76 26.52 12.87
C SER A 103 17.56 25.13 13.48
N GLN A 104 17.94 24.92 14.74
CA GLN A 104 17.72 23.64 15.44
C GLN A 104 16.23 23.32 15.62
N ASP A 105 15.43 24.32 15.97
CA ASP A 105 13.97 24.20 16.08
C ASP A 105 13.35 23.83 14.72
N MET A 106 13.81 24.46 13.63
CA MET A 106 13.40 24.07 12.28
C MET A 106 13.74 22.61 11.96
N HIS A 107 14.96 22.15 12.25
CA HIS A 107 15.34 20.76 11.97
C HIS A 107 14.41 19.77 12.69
N GLN A 108 14.03 20.07 13.94
CA GLN A 108 13.08 19.26 14.70
C GLN A 108 11.68 19.32 14.09
N VAL A 109 11.22 20.50 13.68
CA VAL A 109 9.92 20.70 13.04
C VAL A 109 9.84 19.97 11.70
N ALA A 110 10.82 20.15 10.81
CA ALA A 110 10.85 19.50 9.50
C ALA A 110 10.96 17.98 9.61
N PHE A 111 11.74 17.47 10.57
CA PHE A 111 11.78 16.05 10.87
C PHE A 111 10.43 15.54 11.39
N ALA A 112 9.78 16.28 12.30
CA ALA A 112 8.47 15.93 12.81
C ALA A 112 7.40 15.92 11.70
N ILE A 113 7.43 16.92 10.80
CA ILE A 113 6.56 16.96 9.61
C ILE A 113 6.78 15.70 8.77
N SER A 114 8.03 15.33 8.50
CA SER A 114 8.34 14.13 7.72
C SER A 114 7.80 12.85 8.37
N VAL A 115 7.92 12.72 9.70
CA VAL A 115 7.39 11.56 10.44
C VAL A 115 5.86 11.49 10.37
N PHE A 116 5.16 12.60 10.61
CA PHE A 116 3.70 12.62 10.57
C PHE A 116 3.15 12.46 9.14
N GLN A 117 3.88 12.98 8.15
CA GLN A 117 3.56 12.73 6.74
C GLN A 117 3.69 11.26 6.39
N ILE A 118 4.73 10.56 6.88
CA ILE A 118 4.85 9.09 6.71
C ILE A 118 3.65 8.36 7.31
N PHE A 119 3.10 8.82 8.45
CA PHE A 119 1.89 8.22 9.01
C PHE A 119 0.67 8.42 8.11
N GLU A 120 0.52 9.60 7.51
CA GLU A 120 -0.56 9.90 6.57
C GLU A 120 -0.42 9.08 5.28
N ASP A 121 0.77 9.10 4.69
CA ASP A 121 1.10 8.43 3.44
C ASP A 121 0.96 6.91 3.56
N TYR A 122 1.29 6.34 4.72
CA TYR A 122 1.05 4.93 4.99
C TYR A 122 -0.42 4.56 4.78
N LYS A 123 -1.38 5.42 5.14
CA LYS A 123 -2.80 5.15 4.89
C LYS A 123 -3.18 5.18 3.41
N THR A 124 -2.35 5.80 2.57
CA THR A 124 -2.52 5.78 1.12
C THR A 124 -1.94 4.50 0.51
N ILE A 125 -0.83 3.99 1.05
CA ILE A 125 -0.11 2.84 0.44
C ILE A 125 -0.34 1.49 1.14
N TYR A 126 -0.94 1.44 2.34
CA TYR A 126 -1.01 0.20 3.14
C TYR A 126 -1.81 -0.93 2.47
N THR A 127 -2.75 -0.61 1.57
CA THR A 127 -3.53 -1.61 0.82
C THR A 127 -2.65 -2.44 -0.12
N HIS A 128 -1.47 -1.92 -0.45
CA HIS A 128 -0.51 -2.51 -1.38
C HIS A 128 0.73 -3.06 -0.67
N ASP A 129 0.87 -2.83 0.63
CA ASP A 129 2.02 -3.27 1.41
C ASP A 129 1.95 -4.76 1.76
N LYS A 130 3.07 -5.47 1.52
CA LYS A 130 3.24 -6.89 1.88
C LYS A 130 3.97 -7.09 3.22
N THR A 131 4.55 -6.03 3.79
CA THR A 131 5.32 -6.07 5.04
C THR A 131 4.41 -6.36 6.23
N GLY A 132 3.21 -5.79 6.21
CA GLY A 132 2.14 -6.07 7.16
C GLY A 132 2.06 -5.05 8.29
N LEU A 133 0.82 -4.78 8.70
CA LEU A 133 0.46 -3.71 9.63
C LEU A 133 1.26 -3.72 10.95
N ASN A 134 1.54 -4.89 11.52
CA ASN A 134 2.22 -4.98 12.82
C ASN A 134 3.67 -4.46 12.77
N VAL A 135 4.37 -4.65 11.65
CA VAL A 135 5.75 -4.18 11.48
C VAL A 135 5.76 -2.64 11.44
N TRP A 136 4.87 -2.06 10.65
CA TRP A 136 4.70 -0.61 10.56
C TRP A 136 4.28 0.02 11.89
N LEU A 137 3.28 -0.55 12.56
CA LEU A 137 2.87 -0.07 13.88
C LEU A 137 4.01 -0.17 14.90
N GLY A 138 4.85 -1.20 14.84
CA GLY A 138 6.04 -1.30 15.69
C GLY A 138 7.03 -0.15 15.48
N ASN A 139 7.29 0.20 14.22
CA ASN A 139 8.17 1.32 13.84
C ASN A 139 7.56 2.68 14.24
N PHE A 140 6.29 2.90 13.92
CA PHE A 140 5.60 4.13 14.27
C PHE A 140 5.54 4.32 15.78
N LEU A 141 5.35 3.23 16.53
CA LEU A 141 5.34 3.25 18.00
C LEU A 141 6.71 3.57 18.60
N ASN A 142 7.81 3.16 17.94
CA ASN A 142 9.16 3.59 18.33
C ASN A 142 9.31 5.11 18.19
N TRP A 143 8.88 5.68 17.06
CA TRP A 143 8.93 7.14 16.87
C TRP A 143 7.99 7.87 17.82
N ALA A 144 6.77 7.36 18.03
CA ALA A 144 5.75 7.96 18.90
C ALA A 144 6.18 8.05 20.39
N GLN A 145 7.19 7.29 20.81
CA GLN A 145 7.81 7.43 22.13
C GLN A 145 8.65 8.71 22.28
N SER A 146 8.97 9.44 21.21
CA SER A 146 9.71 10.71 21.29
C SER A 146 8.89 11.81 21.98
N ASP A 147 9.40 12.35 23.09
CA ASP A 147 8.78 13.51 23.77
C ASP A 147 8.79 14.76 22.89
N THR A 148 9.80 14.92 22.03
CA THR A 148 9.89 16.03 21.08
C THR A 148 8.75 15.99 20.08
N LEU A 149 8.45 14.81 19.50
CA LEU A 149 7.33 14.66 18.58
C LEU A 149 5.99 14.93 19.29
N GLN A 150 5.81 14.43 20.52
CA GLN A 150 4.60 14.69 21.31
C GLN A 150 4.43 16.18 21.65
N LYS A 151 5.51 16.93 21.91
CA LYS A 151 5.47 18.38 22.17
C LYS A 151 5.16 19.20 20.93
N LEU A 152 5.64 18.78 19.75
CA LEU A 152 5.41 19.48 18.49
C LEU A 152 4.02 19.18 17.91
N TRP A 153 3.45 18.02 18.21
CA TRP A 153 2.17 17.57 17.65
C TRP A 153 1.00 18.54 17.80
N PRO A 154 0.71 19.16 18.96
CA PRO A 154 -0.41 20.08 19.10
C PRO A 154 -0.36 21.26 18.12
N ARG A 155 0.85 21.66 17.71
CA ARG A 155 1.12 22.76 16.78
C ARG A 155 1.02 22.29 15.33
N LEU A 156 1.42 21.05 15.06
CA LEU A 156 1.51 20.47 13.72
C LEU A 156 0.22 19.81 13.25
N ARG A 157 -0.61 19.30 14.16
CA ARG A 157 -1.77 18.44 13.83
C ARG A 157 -2.80 19.07 12.89
N ILE A 158 -2.89 20.41 12.86
CA ILE A 158 -3.81 21.15 12.00
C ILE A 158 -3.55 20.90 10.50
N ASN A 159 -2.31 20.53 10.15
CA ASN A 159 -1.91 20.31 8.76
C ASN A 159 -2.24 18.91 8.25
N TYR A 160 -2.81 18.03 9.07
CA TYR A 160 -3.04 16.62 8.72
C TYR A 160 -4.53 16.28 8.66
N GLN A 161 -4.86 15.25 7.88
CA GLN A 161 -6.22 14.76 7.78
C GLN A 161 -6.75 14.24 9.12
N PRO A 162 -8.06 14.35 9.42
CA PRO A 162 -8.65 13.89 10.68
C PRO A 162 -8.29 12.43 11.02
N SER A 163 -8.17 11.59 9.99
CA SER A 163 -7.84 10.18 10.18
C SER A 163 -6.36 9.94 10.51
N THR A 164 -5.47 10.85 10.10
CA THR A 164 -4.05 10.87 10.48
C THR A 164 -3.92 11.37 11.92
N ILE A 165 -4.73 12.36 12.29
CA ILE A 165 -4.79 12.89 13.65
C ILE A 165 -5.16 11.77 14.64
N GLN A 166 -6.26 11.05 14.36
CA GLN A 166 -6.71 9.92 15.19
C GLN A 166 -5.64 8.83 15.32
N MET A 167 -5.02 8.44 14.20
CA MET A 167 -3.91 7.48 14.18
C MET A 167 -2.74 7.93 15.07
N THR A 168 -2.34 9.19 14.94
CA THR A 168 -1.20 9.75 15.68
C THR A 168 -1.50 9.84 17.17
N GLU A 169 -2.70 10.24 17.54
CA GLU A 169 -3.14 10.28 18.94
C GLU A 169 -3.23 8.88 19.56
N ALA A 170 -3.68 7.88 18.80
CA ALA A 170 -3.67 6.48 19.23
C ALA A 170 -2.24 5.94 19.41
N LEU A 171 -1.32 6.28 18.50
CA LEU A 171 0.11 5.96 18.61
C LEU A 171 0.74 6.59 19.86
N PHE A 172 0.45 7.85 20.16
CA PHE A 172 0.95 8.50 21.38
C PHE A 172 0.35 7.93 22.65
N ALA A 173 -0.94 7.58 22.66
CA ALA A 173 -1.55 6.91 23.80
C ALA A 173 -0.88 5.55 24.06
N ALA A 174 -0.63 4.76 23.02
CA ALA A 174 0.09 3.49 23.10
C ALA A 174 1.55 3.69 23.57
N ALA A 175 2.25 4.69 23.04
CA ALA A 175 3.61 5.03 23.45
C ALA A 175 3.67 5.41 24.94
N ASN A 176 2.68 6.14 25.44
CA ASN A 176 2.60 6.53 26.84
C ASN A 176 2.28 5.34 27.75
N GLN A 177 1.52 4.34 27.28
CA GLN A 177 1.37 3.07 27.99
C GLN A 177 2.72 2.34 28.13
N ILE A 178 3.52 2.28 27.06
CA ILE A 178 4.86 1.67 27.10
C ILE A 178 5.78 2.42 28.06
N LYS A 179 5.79 3.75 28.03
CA LYS A 179 6.55 4.57 28.98
C LYS A 179 6.13 4.28 30.43
N ALA A 180 4.83 4.20 30.70
CA ALA A 180 4.32 3.90 32.04
C ALA A 180 4.70 2.48 32.50
N LEU A 181 4.65 1.50 31.61
CA LEU A 181 5.11 0.14 31.90
C LEU A 181 6.61 0.12 32.26
N ARG A 182 7.43 0.85 31.48
CA ARG A 182 8.87 0.99 31.75
C ARG A 182 9.14 1.61 33.11
N VAL A 183 8.39 2.63 33.50
CA VAL A 183 8.50 3.25 34.83
C VAL A 183 8.13 2.27 35.94
N LYS A 184 7.06 1.48 35.75
CA LYS A 184 6.58 0.52 36.74
C LYS A 184 7.51 -0.69 36.93
N GLN A 185 8.10 -1.18 35.85
CA GLN A 185 8.80 -2.48 35.82
C GLN A 185 10.31 -2.35 35.60
N GLY A 186 10.83 -1.14 35.37
CA GLY A 186 12.22 -0.85 35.01
C GLY A 186 12.54 -1.12 33.53
N GLN A 187 11.94 -2.15 32.94
CA GLN A 187 12.07 -2.51 31.53
C GLN A 187 10.72 -2.93 30.93
N VAL A 188 10.63 -2.96 29.60
CA VAL A 188 9.45 -3.43 28.87
C VAL A 188 9.86 -4.69 28.12
N SER A 189 9.17 -5.80 28.37
CA SER A 189 9.45 -7.06 27.67
C SER A 189 8.95 -7.02 26.23
N TYR A 190 9.41 -7.97 25.41
CA TYR A 190 8.89 -8.15 24.05
C TYR A 190 7.37 -8.41 24.08
N ASP A 191 6.91 -9.25 25.01
CA ASP A 191 5.49 -9.61 25.12
C ASP A 191 4.62 -8.41 25.52
N ASP A 192 5.08 -7.60 26.48
CA ASP A 192 4.41 -6.34 26.83
C ASP A 192 4.26 -5.42 25.62
N TYR A 193 5.32 -5.33 24.81
CA TYR A 193 5.33 -4.51 23.60
C TYR A 193 4.36 -5.05 22.54
N GLN A 194 4.33 -6.37 22.31
CA GLN A 194 3.42 -7.02 21.37
C GLN A 194 1.95 -6.90 21.79
N ILE A 195 1.65 -6.93 23.09
CA ILE A 195 0.29 -6.70 23.60
C ILE A 195 -0.19 -5.29 23.23
N VAL A 196 0.67 -4.27 23.38
CA VAL A 196 0.32 -2.89 23.01
C VAL A 196 0.13 -2.75 21.50
N ILE A 197 1.03 -3.31 20.68
CA ILE A 197 0.87 -3.31 19.21
C ILE A 197 -0.42 -4.01 18.79
N SER A 198 -0.73 -5.15 19.37
CA SER A 198 -1.92 -5.94 19.00
C SER A 198 -3.22 -5.15 19.26
N LYS A 199 -3.29 -4.43 20.39
CA LYS A 199 -4.42 -3.54 20.69
C LYS A 199 -4.53 -2.40 19.68
N LEU A 200 -3.39 -1.79 19.31
CA LEU A 200 -3.35 -0.72 18.33
C LEU A 200 -3.79 -1.21 16.93
N ALA A 201 -3.37 -2.41 16.54
CA ALA A 201 -3.73 -3.01 15.26
C ALA A 201 -5.25 -3.26 15.12
N ILE A 202 -5.91 -3.66 16.21
CA ILE A 202 -7.38 -3.83 16.24
C ILE A 202 -8.07 -2.49 15.98
N LEU A 203 -7.65 -1.43 16.68
CA LEU A 203 -8.21 -0.09 16.51
C LEU A 203 -8.08 0.39 15.05
N PHE A 204 -6.92 0.20 14.45
CA PHE A 204 -6.68 0.56 13.05
C PHE A 204 -7.60 -0.18 12.07
N LYS A 205 -7.75 -1.50 12.25
CA LYS A 205 -8.59 -2.32 11.37
C LYS A 205 -10.07 -1.97 11.50
N ASP A 206 -10.53 -1.70 12.72
CA ASP A 206 -11.92 -1.32 12.98
C ASP A 206 -12.28 0.04 12.35
N GLU A 207 -11.34 0.99 12.35
CA GLU A 207 -11.54 2.29 11.67
C GLU A 207 -11.61 2.16 10.15
N VAL A 208 -10.71 1.37 9.55
CA VAL A 208 -10.75 1.08 8.10
C VAL A 208 -12.06 0.41 7.71
N SER A 209 -12.51 -0.58 8.49
CA SER A 209 -13.77 -1.30 8.26
C SER A 209 -15.00 -0.38 8.31
N LYS A 210 -15.04 0.57 9.26
CA LYS A 210 -16.13 1.56 9.35
C LYS A 210 -16.16 2.52 8.17
N LYS A 211 -14.98 2.95 7.68
CA LYS A 211 -14.89 3.89 6.55
C LYS A 211 -15.39 3.25 5.24
N ASN A 212 -15.10 1.97 5.02
CA ASN A 212 -15.57 1.23 3.85
C ASN A 212 -17.10 0.97 3.87
N ARG A 213 -17.73 0.91 5.05
CA ARG A 213 -19.19 0.78 5.16
C ARG A 213 -19.95 2.09 4.96
N ALA A 214 -19.30 3.24 5.16
CA ALA A 214 -19.90 4.55 4.96
C ALA A 214 -19.83 5.05 3.50
N ALA A 215 -19.08 4.33 2.64
CA ALA A 215 -18.90 4.62 1.23
C ALA A 215 -19.76 3.73 0.30
N ILE A 216 -20.64 2.89 0.87
CA ILE A 216 -21.64 2.04 0.19
C ILE A 216 -23.02 2.57 0.58
#